data_AF-A0A0F9W1Z5-F1
#
_entry.id   AF-A0A0F9W1Z5-F1
#
_cell.length_a   1.000
_cell.length_b   1.000
_cell.length_c   1.000
_cell.angle_alpha   90.00
_cell.angle_beta   90.00
_cell.angle_gamma   90.00
#
_symmetry.space_group_name_H-M   'P 1'
#
loop_
_entity.id
_entity.type
_entity.pdbx_description
1 polymer ?
#
loop_
_entity_poly.entity_id
_entity_poly.type
_entity_poly.pdbx_seq_one_letter_code
_entity_poly.pdbx_strand_id
1 'polypeptide(L)'
;MKLDNKLLANRMDGYLWDQFEDSFMENVHGGASPEFMSERQHVIEKWRQSSGDNFVLTKTAFEICQRIKFDIDKFDYTILKGVIRPMATIHIETDTFYRYYIENDKVNCVALMFDKTENGTYLKYYSFGIYLATGQVVSHHDKSNEGLLKLFMQIMSYIELTDIKHIVMKPKDKYRSDKKERFINLTQDNFYLVDVSWNTYIHVGEFNVRGHFRWQRCDRDSQSVKLIFIKEFKKSRYHRSPKKEQANNRTNGKA
;
A
#
# COMPACT_ATOMS: atom_id res chain seq x y z
N MET A 1 23.50 6.55 14.94
CA MET A 1 23.71 6.13 13.54
C MET A 1 22.43 6.39 12.76
N LYS A 2 22.36 7.47 11.97
CA LYS A 2 21.17 7.82 11.17
C LYS A 2 21.18 6.94 9.91
N LEU A 3 20.36 5.89 9.87
CA LEU A 3 20.09 5.21 8.60
C LEU A 3 19.38 6.24 7.70
N ASP A 4 20.07 6.64 6.65
CA ASP A 4 19.60 7.54 5.62
C ASP A 4 18.42 6.85 4.91
N ASN A 5 17.23 7.46 4.91
CA ASN A 5 16.06 7.06 4.12
C ASN A 5 16.32 7.12 2.58
N LYS A 6 17.58 7.07 2.13
CA LYS A 6 18.05 7.43 0.79
C LYS A 6 18.37 6.24 -0.12
N LEU A 7 18.22 5.00 0.33
CA LEU A 7 18.61 3.81 -0.44
C LEU A 7 17.44 2.82 -0.51
N LEU A 8 16.34 3.24 -1.12
CA LEU A 8 15.14 2.40 -1.26
C LEU A 8 15.20 1.41 -2.43
N ALA A 9 16.22 1.48 -3.30
CA ALA A 9 16.23 0.71 -4.54
C ALA A 9 17.53 -0.08 -4.80
N ASN A 10 18.68 0.27 -4.22
CA ASN A 10 19.96 -0.46 -4.45
C ASN A 10 20.05 -1.87 -3.85
N ARG A 11 19.00 -2.36 -3.19
CA ARG A 11 19.01 -3.67 -2.50
C ARG A 11 18.35 -4.79 -3.30
N MET A 12 18.11 -4.61 -4.61
CA MET A 12 17.58 -5.70 -5.45
C MET A 12 18.39 -5.91 -6.72
N ASP A 13 19.65 -5.46 -6.73
CA ASP A 13 20.63 -6.01 -7.68
C ASP A 13 20.93 -7.46 -7.29
N GLY A 14 21.21 -8.30 -8.29
CA GLY A 14 21.23 -9.78 -8.27
C GLY A 14 21.76 -10.45 -7.00
N TYR A 15 22.71 -9.85 -6.29
CA TYR A 15 23.28 -10.36 -5.05
C TYR A 15 22.26 -10.73 -3.95
N LEU A 16 21.23 -9.90 -3.72
CA LEU A 16 20.22 -10.21 -2.70
C LEU A 16 19.19 -11.25 -3.17
N TRP A 17 19.07 -11.42 -4.49
CA TRP A 17 18.28 -12.49 -5.08
C TRP A 17 19.00 -13.82 -5.02
N ASP A 18 20.30 -13.82 -5.27
CA ASP A 18 21.13 -15.02 -5.15
C ASP A 18 21.08 -15.52 -3.69
N GLN A 19 21.20 -14.62 -2.71
CA GLN A 19 21.03 -14.98 -1.29
C GLN A 19 19.62 -15.46 -0.93
N PHE A 20 18.58 -14.89 -1.55
CA PHE A 20 17.23 -15.39 -1.37
C PHE A 20 17.07 -16.78 -1.95
N GLU A 21 17.55 -17.02 -3.16
CA GLU A 21 17.46 -18.30 -3.85
C GLU A 21 18.18 -19.38 -3.07
N ASP A 22 19.41 -19.11 -2.64
CA ASP A 22 20.19 -19.99 -1.77
C ASP A 22 19.41 -20.29 -0.49
N SER A 23 18.90 -19.27 0.21
CA SER A 23 18.12 -19.48 1.44
C SER A 23 16.78 -20.20 1.22
N PHE A 24 16.10 -19.92 0.11
CA PHE A 24 14.84 -20.54 -0.27
C PHE A 24 15.07 -22.02 -0.56
N MET A 25 16.16 -22.37 -1.24
CA MET A 25 16.53 -23.74 -1.57
C MET A 25 17.13 -24.51 -0.37
N GLU A 26 17.92 -23.87 0.48
CA GLU A 26 18.59 -24.51 1.63
C GLU A 26 17.66 -24.86 2.80
N ASN A 27 16.57 -24.10 3.00
CA ASN A 27 15.60 -24.34 4.09
C ASN A 27 14.75 -25.62 3.93
N VAL A 28 15.12 -26.54 3.04
CA VAL A 28 14.52 -27.87 2.89
C VAL A 28 15.19 -28.84 3.86
N HIS A 29 14.92 -28.69 5.15
CA HIS A 29 15.32 -29.71 6.13
C HIS A 29 14.26 -30.80 6.20
N GLY A 30 14.50 -31.91 5.50
CA GLY A 30 13.69 -33.13 5.54
C GLY A 30 12.81 -33.32 4.31
N GLY A 31 13.29 -34.15 3.37
CA GLY A 31 12.49 -34.85 2.36
C GLY A 31 11.28 -34.12 1.77
N ALA A 32 11.46 -32.89 1.27
CA ALA A 32 10.37 -32.22 0.57
C ALA A 32 9.95 -33.04 -0.66
N SER A 33 8.65 -33.06 -0.94
CA SER A 33 8.13 -33.79 -2.10
C SER A 33 8.67 -33.17 -3.40
N PRO A 34 8.86 -33.97 -4.47
CA PRO A 34 9.27 -33.47 -5.77
C PRO A 34 8.35 -32.37 -6.33
N GLU A 35 7.05 -32.46 -6.04
CA GLU A 35 6.06 -31.44 -6.42
C GLU A 35 6.32 -30.09 -5.75
N PHE A 36 6.67 -30.10 -4.46
CA PHE A 36 7.01 -28.88 -3.72
C PHE A 36 8.29 -28.24 -4.25
N MET A 37 9.30 -29.04 -4.59
CA MET A 37 10.54 -28.54 -5.19
C MET A 37 10.30 -27.94 -6.58
N SER A 38 9.43 -28.56 -7.38
CA SER A 38 9.03 -28.05 -8.69
C SER A 38 8.28 -26.71 -8.60
N GLU A 39 7.31 -26.58 -7.68
CA GLU A 39 6.58 -25.34 -7.45
C GLU A 39 7.53 -24.21 -7.01
N ARG A 40 8.52 -24.52 -6.17
CA ARG A 40 9.57 -23.58 -5.74
C ARG A 40 10.45 -23.11 -6.90
N GLN A 41 10.92 -24.04 -7.72
CA GLN A 41 11.75 -23.71 -8.89
C GLN A 41 10.98 -22.81 -9.86
N HIS A 42 9.69 -23.11 -10.09
CA HIS A 42 8.80 -22.32 -10.93
C HIS A 42 8.61 -20.90 -10.38
N VAL A 43 8.42 -20.76 -9.06
CA VAL A 43 8.33 -19.46 -8.39
C VAL A 43 9.60 -18.63 -8.60
N ILE A 44 10.79 -19.23 -8.41
CA ILE A 44 12.08 -18.57 -8.66
C ILE A 44 12.19 -18.12 -10.12
N GLU A 45 11.85 -18.99 -11.06
CA GLU A 45 11.96 -18.70 -12.50
C GLU A 45 11.04 -17.56 -12.93
N LYS A 46 9.79 -17.55 -12.46
CA LYS A 46 8.85 -16.43 -12.67
C LYS A 46 9.37 -15.14 -12.05
N TRP A 47 10.13 -15.21 -10.96
CA TRP A 47 10.66 -14.01 -10.32
C TRP A 47 11.90 -13.45 -10.99
N ARG A 48 12.73 -14.30 -11.60
CA ARG A 48 13.88 -13.83 -12.41
C ARG A 48 13.44 -13.03 -13.63
N GLN A 49 12.18 -13.18 -14.06
CA GLN A 49 11.60 -12.33 -15.10
C GLN A 49 11.42 -10.91 -14.53
N SER A 50 12.25 -9.98 -14.99
CA SER A 50 12.38 -8.60 -14.47
C SER A 50 11.24 -7.64 -14.87
N SER A 51 10.17 -8.13 -15.48
CA SER A 51 9.19 -7.32 -16.18
C SER A 51 8.02 -6.77 -15.33
N GLY A 52 8.08 -6.88 -14.00
CA GLY A 52 7.01 -6.39 -13.12
C GLY A 52 7.13 -4.91 -12.77
N ASP A 53 5.98 -4.27 -12.47
CA ASP A 53 5.97 -2.90 -11.95
C ASP A 53 6.62 -2.85 -10.57
N ASN A 54 7.39 -1.79 -10.26
CA ASN A 54 7.99 -1.59 -8.94
C ASN A 54 7.33 -0.41 -8.22
N PHE A 55 6.76 -0.64 -7.05
CA PHE A 55 6.10 0.37 -6.22
C PHE A 55 6.93 0.67 -4.98
N VAL A 56 7.05 1.95 -4.64
CA VAL A 56 7.66 2.40 -3.39
C VAL A 56 6.65 3.28 -2.65
N LEU A 57 6.20 2.84 -1.48
CA LEU A 57 5.26 3.62 -0.67
C LEU A 57 6.00 4.66 0.15
N THR A 58 5.52 5.91 0.16
CA THR A 58 5.96 6.88 1.16
C THR A 58 5.49 6.41 2.55
N LYS A 59 6.20 6.84 3.60
CA LYS A 59 5.81 6.53 4.99
C LYS A 59 4.35 6.91 5.27
N THR A 60 3.91 8.07 4.76
CA THR A 60 2.52 8.49 4.96
C THR A 60 1.54 7.58 4.19
N ALA A 61 1.84 7.22 2.94
CA ALA A 61 0.97 6.31 2.17
C ALA A 61 0.83 4.97 2.88
N PHE A 62 1.94 4.43 3.39
CA PHE A 62 1.96 3.21 4.17
C PHE A 62 1.11 3.28 5.44
N GLU A 63 1.27 4.34 6.25
CA GLU A 63 0.45 4.57 7.45
C GLU A 63 -1.06 4.68 7.12
N ILE A 64 -1.42 5.18 5.94
CA ILE A 64 -2.82 5.22 5.49
C ILE A 64 -3.31 3.82 5.11
N CYS A 65 -2.50 3.03 4.38
CA CYS A 65 -2.83 1.64 4.04
C CYS A 65 -3.16 0.84 5.31
N GLN A 66 -2.34 0.97 6.35
CA GLN A 66 -2.53 0.27 7.62
C GLN A 66 -3.84 0.62 8.35
N ARG A 67 -4.47 1.76 8.03
CA ARG A 67 -5.76 2.18 8.61
C ARG A 67 -6.96 1.53 7.93
N ILE A 68 -6.77 0.91 6.77
CA ILE A 68 -7.83 0.14 6.09
C ILE A 68 -8.21 -1.00 7.03
N LYS A 69 -9.46 -1.00 7.50
CA LYS A 69 -9.93 -2.06 8.40
C LYS A 69 -10.04 -3.36 7.62
N PHE A 70 -9.30 -4.36 8.09
CA PHE A 70 -9.24 -5.67 7.48
C PHE A 70 -9.41 -6.72 8.57
N ASP A 71 -10.44 -7.55 8.41
CA ASP A 71 -10.79 -8.68 9.26
C ASP A 71 -10.56 -9.95 8.43
N ILE A 72 -9.50 -10.69 8.76
CA ILE A 72 -8.96 -11.77 7.93
C ILE A 72 -9.96 -12.90 7.70
N ASP A 73 -10.85 -13.13 8.68
CA ASP A 73 -11.84 -14.20 8.69
C ASP A 73 -13.10 -13.83 7.91
N LYS A 74 -13.35 -12.52 7.71
CA LYS A 74 -14.56 -12.01 7.06
C LYS A 74 -14.31 -11.39 5.70
N PHE A 75 -13.05 -11.23 5.32
CA PHE A 75 -12.71 -10.51 4.10
C PHE A 75 -12.95 -11.39 2.87
N ASP A 76 -13.63 -10.82 1.87
CA ASP A 76 -13.81 -11.46 0.58
C ASP A 76 -12.61 -11.17 -0.32
N TYR A 77 -11.70 -12.14 -0.41
CA TYR A 77 -10.51 -12.04 -1.24
C TYR A 77 -10.80 -12.08 -2.75
N THR A 78 -12.02 -12.44 -3.17
CA THR A 78 -12.39 -12.42 -4.59
C THR A 78 -12.39 -11.02 -5.20
N ILE A 79 -12.35 -9.97 -4.37
CA ILE A 79 -12.17 -8.59 -4.81
C ILE A 79 -10.88 -8.40 -5.62
N LEU A 80 -9.87 -9.26 -5.42
CA LEU A 80 -8.63 -9.24 -6.19
C LEU A 80 -8.81 -9.64 -7.67
N LYS A 81 -9.98 -10.13 -8.08
CA LYS A 81 -10.32 -10.27 -9.52
C LYS A 81 -10.21 -8.95 -10.28
N GLY A 82 -10.33 -7.82 -9.59
CA GLY A 82 -10.14 -6.48 -10.16
C GLY A 82 -8.69 -6.03 -10.29
N VAL A 83 -7.71 -6.82 -9.81
CA VAL A 83 -6.30 -6.48 -9.95
C VAL A 83 -5.90 -6.55 -11.41
N ILE A 84 -5.34 -5.47 -11.93
CA ILE A 84 -5.01 -5.32 -13.34
C ILE A 84 -3.55 -5.67 -13.64
N ARG A 85 -2.68 -5.65 -12.63
CA ARG A 85 -1.25 -5.88 -12.80
C ARG A 85 -0.92 -7.37 -12.70
N PRO A 86 -0.31 -7.98 -13.73
CA PRO A 86 0.03 -9.39 -13.69
C PRO A 86 1.21 -9.69 -12.75
N MET A 87 2.04 -8.69 -12.45
CA MET A 87 3.20 -8.85 -11.58
C MET A 87 3.66 -7.50 -11.04
N ALA A 88 3.98 -7.43 -9.75
CA ALA A 88 4.62 -6.25 -9.17
C ALA A 88 5.48 -6.57 -7.94
N THR A 89 6.44 -5.69 -7.69
CA THR A 89 7.20 -5.62 -6.43
C THR A 89 6.77 -4.38 -5.67
N ILE A 90 6.51 -4.52 -4.39
CA ILE A 90 6.04 -3.45 -3.51
C ILE A 90 7.02 -3.30 -2.36
N HIS A 91 7.74 -2.18 -2.34
CA HIS A 91 8.67 -1.81 -1.28
C HIS A 91 7.97 -1.01 -0.19
N ILE A 92 8.15 -1.46 1.04
CA ILE A 92 7.51 -0.92 2.22
C ILE A 92 8.57 -0.71 3.29
N GLU A 93 8.67 0.52 3.79
CA GLU A 93 9.74 0.88 4.73
C GLU A 93 11.13 0.48 4.21
N THR A 94 12.11 0.27 5.09
CA THR A 94 13.51 0.01 4.68
C THR A 94 13.86 -1.46 4.55
N ASP A 95 13.09 -2.36 5.17
CA ASP A 95 13.50 -3.74 5.40
C ASP A 95 12.39 -4.76 5.05
N THR A 96 11.30 -4.36 4.36
CA THR A 96 10.24 -5.29 3.92
C THR A 96 9.80 -4.99 2.48
N PHE A 97 9.55 -6.05 1.71
CA PHE A 97 8.93 -5.91 0.41
C PHE A 97 8.06 -7.13 0.08
N TYR A 98 7.05 -6.93 -0.76
CA TYR A 98 6.23 -8.00 -1.32
C TYR A 98 6.54 -8.11 -2.80
N ARG A 99 6.60 -9.32 -3.31
CA ARG A 99 6.56 -9.58 -4.75
C ARG A 99 5.40 -10.50 -5.02
N TYR A 100 4.53 -10.11 -5.94
CA TYR A 100 3.41 -10.94 -6.36
C TYR A 100 3.35 -11.08 -7.86
N TYR A 101 2.72 -12.17 -8.31
CA TYR A 101 2.35 -12.39 -9.69
C TYR A 101 1.02 -13.13 -9.76
N ILE A 102 0.30 -12.96 -10.87
CA ILE A 102 -0.98 -13.61 -11.14
C ILE A 102 -0.76 -14.66 -12.22
N GLU A 103 -1.13 -15.89 -11.92
CA GLU A 103 -1.06 -16.99 -12.87
C GLU A 103 -2.18 -17.99 -12.58
N ASN A 104 -2.84 -18.50 -13.62
CA ASN A 104 -3.89 -19.54 -13.50
C ASN A 104 -4.96 -19.20 -12.46
N ASP A 105 -5.49 -17.96 -12.49
CA ASP A 105 -6.51 -17.48 -11.55
C ASP A 105 -6.06 -17.49 -10.07
N LYS A 106 -4.75 -17.42 -9.82
CA LYS A 106 -4.15 -17.38 -8.48
C LYS A 106 -3.17 -16.22 -8.37
N VAL A 107 -3.29 -15.42 -7.31
CA VAL A 107 -2.27 -14.46 -6.90
C VAL A 107 -1.26 -15.22 -6.05
N ASN A 108 -0.02 -15.32 -6.51
CA ASN A 108 1.08 -15.87 -5.74
C ASN A 108 1.91 -14.72 -5.20
N CYS A 109 2.18 -14.70 -3.90
CA CYS A 109 2.86 -13.61 -3.24
C CYS A 109 3.91 -14.12 -2.27
N VAL A 110 5.05 -13.42 -2.22
CA VAL A 110 6.06 -13.61 -1.19
C VAL A 110 6.43 -12.28 -0.56
N ALA A 111 6.37 -12.27 0.77
CA ALA A 111 6.87 -11.21 1.62
C ALA A 111 8.31 -11.52 2.01
N LEU A 112 9.21 -10.57 1.84
CA LEU A 112 10.62 -10.66 2.17
C LEU A 112 10.96 -9.62 3.21
N MET A 113 11.65 -10.04 4.27
CA MET A 113 11.96 -9.22 5.44
C MET A 113 13.43 -9.39 5.83
N PHE A 114 14.13 -8.28 6.01
CA PHE A 114 15.49 -8.29 6.55
C PHE A 114 15.46 -8.15 8.07
N ASP A 115 15.89 -9.20 8.76
CA ASP A 115 16.03 -9.19 10.21
C ASP A 115 17.48 -8.92 10.60
N LYS A 116 17.71 -7.87 11.40
CA LYS A 116 19.04 -7.48 11.86
C LYS A 116 19.23 -8.01 13.27
N THR A 117 20.16 -8.93 13.43
CA THR A 117 20.55 -9.50 14.72
C THR A 117 22.00 -9.15 15.05
N GLU A 118 22.44 -9.48 16.26
CA GLU A 118 23.85 -9.32 16.67
C GLU A 118 24.81 -10.11 15.76
N ASN A 119 24.36 -11.24 15.20
CA ASN A 119 25.16 -12.13 14.35
C ASN A 119 25.13 -11.76 12.86
N GLY A 120 24.39 -10.71 12.48
CA GLY A 120 24.29 -10.26 11.10
C GLY A 120 22.86 -10.00 10.65
N THR A 121 22.72 -9.75 9.35
CA THR A 121 21.42 -9.55 8.69
C THR A 121 21.00 -10.87 8.05
N TYR A 122 19.80 -11.32 8.37
CA TYR A 122 19.20 -12.54 7.83
C TYR A 122 17.97 -12.18 7.00
N LEU A 123 17.73 -12.95 5.94
CA LEU A 123 16.54 -12.82 5.12
C LEU A 123 15.48 -13.82 5.62
N LYS A 124 14.31 -13.31 5.95
CA LYS A 124 13.11 -14.11 6.24
C LYS A 124 12.15 -13.95 5.08
N TYR A 125 11.43 -15.02 4.74
CA TYR A 125 10.37 -14.94 3.75
C TYR A 125 9.09 -15.63 4.25
N TYR A 126 7.97 -15.18 3.70
CA TYR A 126 6.66 -15.78 3.90
C TYR A 126 5.94 -15.84 2.55
N SER A 127 5.45 -17.02 2.17
CA SER A 127 4.74 -17.24 0.92
C SER A 127 3.29 -17.61 1.11
N PHE A 128 2.43 -17.05 0.27
CA PHE A 128 1.01 -17.36 0.23
C PHE A 128 0.45 -17.20 -1.19
N GLY A 129 -0.64 -17.90 -1.44
CA GLY A 129 -1.41 -17.86 -2.66
C GLY A 129 -2.88 -17.53 -2.35
N ILE A 130 -3.54 -16.81 -3.26
CA ILE A 130 -4.97 -16.49 -3.16
C ILE A 130 -5.62 -16.87 -4.48
N TYR A 131 -6.55 -17.83 -4.44
CA TYR A 131 -7.35 -18.17 -5.62
C TYR A 131 -8.39 -17.09 -5.87
N LEU A 132 -8.38 -16.51 -7.06
CA LEU A 132 -9.25 -15.40 -7.42
C LEU A 132 -10.70 -15.86 -7.51
N ALA A 133 -11.00 -17.01 -8.12
CA ALA A 133 -12.36 -17.54 -8.23
C ALA A 133 -13.09 -17.67 -6.88
N THR A 134 -12.41 -18.25 -5.89
CA THR A 134 -13.00 -18.67 -4.60
C THR A 134 -12.62 -17.78 -3.42
N GLY A 135 -11.56 -16.97 -3.56
CA GLY A 135 -10.96 -16.22 -2.45
C GLY A 135 -10.18 -17.09 -1.47
N GLN A 136 -9.99 -18.38 -1.76
CA GLN A 136 -9.28 -19.29 -0.86
C GLN A 136 -7.81 -18.91 -0.76
N VAL A 137 -7.33 -18.77 0.48
CA VAL A 137 -5.92 -18.53 0.79
C VAL A 137 -5.21 -19.86 1.05
N VAL A 138 -4.03 -20.02 0.47
CA VAL A 138 -3.10 -21.13 0.73
C VAL A 138 -1.79 -20.54 1.21
N SER A 139 -1.29 -20.94 2.36
CA SER A 139 0.01 -20.49 2.86
C SER A 139 0.90 -21.69 3.21
N HIS A 140 2.19 -21.60 2.90
CA HIS A 140 3.14 -22.68 3.18
C HIS A 140 3.75 -22.61 4.59
N HIS A 141 3.46 -21.54 5.35
CA HIS A 141 4.00 -21.32 6.68
C HIS A 141 2.92 -21.00 7.72
N ASP A 142 3.32 -21.14 8.98
CA ASP A 142 2.55 -21.07 10.22
C ASP A 142 1.60 -19.86 10.32
N LYS A 143 0.50 -20.02 11.07
CA LYS A 143 -0.54 -18.98 11.29
C LYS A 143 0.00 -17.70 11.93
N SER A 144 1.21 -17.74 12.47
CA SER A 144 1.89 -16.59 13.08
C SER A 144 2.12 -15.40 12.13
N ASN A 145 1.93 -15.57 10.82
CA ASN A 145 2.17 -14.54 9.81
C ASN A 145 0.91 -13.92 9.18
N GLU A 146 -0.27 -14.11 9.78
CA GLU A 146 -1.53 -13.45 9.36
C GLU A 146 -1.41 -11.92 9.20
N GLY A 147 -0.52 -11.29 9.98
CA GLY A 147 -0.21 -9.86 9.86
C GLY A 147 0.34 -9.45 8.49
N LEU A 148 1.15 -10.30 7.85
CA LEU A 148 1.73 -10.03 6.52
C LEU A 148 0.67 -10.15 5.43
N LEU A 149 -0.17 -11.18 5.49
CA LEU A 149 -1.30 -11.31 4.56
C LEU A 149 -2.24 -10.11 4.69
N LYS A 150 -2.62 -9.75 5.92
CA LYS A 150 -3.43 -8.56 6.18
C LYS A 150 -2.80 -7.30 5.59
N LEU A 151 -1.50 -7.09 5.81
CA LEU A 151 -0.80 -5.91 5.31
C LEU A 151 -0.75 -5.90 3.78
N PHE A 152 -0.46 -7.04 3.16
CA PHE A 152 -0.52 -7.19 1.71
C PHE A 152 -1.88 -6.78 1.17
N MET A 153 -2.97 -7.29 1.77
CA MET A 153 -4.32 -6.96 1.33
C MET A 153 -4.68 -5.48 1.50
N GLN A 154 -4.25 -4.86 2.59
CA GLN A 154 -4.40 -3.41 2.77
C GLN A 154 -3.71 -2.63 1.66
N ILE A 155 -2.52 -3.04 1.27
CA ILE A 155 -1.74 -2.36 0.22
C ILE A 155 -2.31 -2.64 -1.16
N MET A 156 -2.69 -3.88 -1.47
CA MET A 156 -3.35 -4.22 -2.73
C MET A 156 -4.65 -3.43 -2.89
N SER A 157 -5.45 -3.34 -1.82
CA SER A 157 -6.67 -2.52 -1.83
C SER A 157 -6.36 -1.06 -2.13
N TYR A 158 -5.25 -0.54 -1.63
CA TYR A 158 -4.84 0.84 -1.86
C TYR A 158 -4.29 1.07 -3.27
N ILE A 159 -3.40 0.21 -3.77
CA ILE A 159 -2.69 0.40 -5.04
C ILE A 159 -3.53 -0.01 -6.25
N GLU A 160 -4.26 -1.12 -6.14
CA GLU A 160 -4.98 -1.72 -7.27
C GLU A 160 -6.45 -1.31 -7.30
N LEU A 161 -7.07 -1.09 -6.13
CA LEU A 161 -8.52 -0.87 -6.02
C LEU A 161 -8.90 0.60 -5.75
N THR A 162 -7.93 1.51 -5.75
CA THR A 162 -8.21 2.96 -5.71
C THR A 162 -7.46 3.70 -6.80
N ASP A 163 -8.01 4.85 -7.22
CA ASP A 163 -7.38 5.73 -8.22
C ASP A 163 -6.19 6.50 -7.60
N ILE A 164 -5.11 5.77 -7.30
CA ILE A 164 -3.90 6.39 -6.80
C ILE A 164 -3.15 7.14 -7.91
N LYS A 165 -2.78 8.38 -7.62
CA LYS A 165 -1.76 9.09 -8.39
C LYS A 165 -0.39 8.62 -7.92
N HIS A 166 0.39 8.10 -8.85
CA HIS A 166 1.79 7.75 -8.63
C HIS A 166 2.71 8.71 -9.37
N ILE A 167 3.93 8.86 -8.88
CA ILE A 167 4.99 9.59 -9.57
C ILE A 167 5.94 8.54 -10.16
N VAL A 168 6.09 8.55 -11.48
CA VAL A 168 7.07 7.68 -12.15
C VAL A 168 8.45 8.25 -11.95
N MET A 169 9.31 7.51 -11.25
CA MET A 169 10.69 7.83 -10.96
C MET A 169 11.60 7.05 -11.91
N LYS A 170 12.22 7.71 -12.88
CA LYS A 170 13.20 7.10 -13.79
C LYS A 170 14.56 6.97 -13.12
N PRO A 171 15.48 6.16 -13.64
CA PRO A 171 16.84 6.07 -13.13
C PRO A 171 17.47 7.44 -12.94
N LYS A 172 18.08 7.67 -11.76
CA LYS A 172 18.74 8.92 -11.34
C LYS A 172 17.80 10.11 -11.09
N ASP A 173 16.47 9.94 -11.24
CA ASP A 173 15.52 11.00 -10.91
C ASP A 173 15.57 11.37 -9.43
N LYS A 174 15.30 12.64 -9.15
CA LYS A 174 15.21 13.19 -7.80
C LYS A 174 13.84 13.81 -7.62
N TYR A 175 13.15 13.41 -6.57
CA TYR A 175 11.86 13.97 -6.20
C TYR A 175 11.91 14.52 -4.77
N ARG A 176 11.20 15.61 -4.53
CA ARG A 176 11.05 16.20 -3.20
C ARG A 176 9.57 16.36 -2.91
N SER A 177 9.07 15.68 -1.90
CA SER A 177 7.68 15.83 -1.48
C SER A 177 7.46 17.18 -0.79
N ASP A 178 6.21 17.64 -0.78
CA ASP A 178 5.79 18.85 -0.05
C ASP A 178 6.11 18.77 1.45
N LYS A 179 6.19 17.54 1.99
CA LYS A 179 6.60 17.26 3.37
C LYS A 179 8.12 17.28 3.59
N LYS A 180 8.88 17.77 2.61
CA LYS A 180 10.35 17.91 2.59
C LYS A 180 11.13 16.59 2.55
N GLU A 181 10.47 15.45 2.35
CA GLU A 181 11.17 14.19 2.10
C GLU A 181 11.82 14.24 0.71
N ARG A 182 13.02 13.67 0.58
CA ARG A 182 13.77 13.62 -0.69
C ARG A 182 13.93 12.17 -1.10
N PHE A 183 13.54 11.88 -2.32
CA PHE A 183 13.63 10.58 -2.95
C PHE A 183 14.60 10.68 -4.13
N ILE A 184 15.45 9.67 -4.28
CA ILE A 184 16.38 9.56 -5.40
C ILE A 184 16.25 8.14 -5.93
N ASN A 185 16.03 7.99 -7.22
CA ASN A 185 16.12 6.69 -7.86
C ASN A 185 17.59 6.38 -8.15
N LEU A 186 18.14 5.37 -7.46
CA LEU A 186 19.52 4.92 -7.67
C LEU A 186 19.61 3.62 -8.49
N THR A 187 18.48 2.99 -8.83
CA THR A 187 18.47 1.79 -9.68
C THR A 187 18.52 2.12 -11.16
N GLN A 188 18.70 1.07 -11.97
CA GLN A 188 18.57 1.12 -13.42
C GLN A 188 17.12 1.01 -13.91
N ASP A 189 16.19 0.70 -13.00
CA ASP A 189 14.77 0.51 -13.33
C ASP A 189 13.91 1.70 -12.94
N ASN A 190 12.79 1.85 -13.65
CA ASN A 190 11.74 2.77 -13.24
C ASN A 190 11.00 2.22 -12.02
N PHE A 191 10.53 3.11 -11.15
CA PHE A 191 9.56 2.74 -10.11
C PHE A 191 8.47 3.79 -9.94
N TYR A 192 7.34 3.37 -9.40
CA TYR A 192 6.20 4.20 -9.05
C TYR A 192 6.28 4.59 -7.58
N LEU A 193 6.54 5.87 -7.32
CA LEU A 193 6.46 6.42 -5.97
C LEU A 193 4.99 6.68 -5.63
N VAL A 194 4.49 5.97 -4.63
CA VAL A 194 3.11 6.04 -4.16
C VAL A 194 3.04 6.98 -2.96
N ASP A 195 2.43 8.15 -3.16
CA ASP A 195 2.23 9.17 -2.13
C ASP A 195 0.73 9.43 -1.86
N VAL A 196 0.42 10.23 -0.84
CA VAL A 196 -0.95 10.52 -0.38
C VAL A 196 -1.67 11.61 -1.18
N SER A 197 -1.05 12.11 -2.25
CA SER A 197 -1.56 13.22 -3.08
C SER A 197 -2.88 12.91 -3.80
N TRP A 198 -3.36 11.66 -3.74
CA TRP A 198 -4.66 11.24 -4.28
C TRP A 198 -5.84 11.61 -3.36
N ASN A 199 -5.65 11.64 -2.03
CA ASN A 199 -6.74 11.86 -1.06
C ASN A 199 -6.87 13.33 -0.59
N THR A 200 -6.24 14.27 -1.27
CA THR A 200 -6.36 15.71 -0.96
C THR A 200 -7.54 16.37 -1.67
N TYR A 201 -8.14 15.72 -2.67
CA TYR A 201 -9.11 16.37 -3.57
C TYR A 201 -10.34 15.49 -3.87
N ILE A 202 -11.36 15.55 -3.02
CA ILE A 202 -12.70 15.08 -3.42
C ILE A 202 -13.30 16.16 -4.31
N HIS A 203 -13.35 15.91 -5.63
CA HIS A 203 -14.14 16.71 -6.55
C HIS A 203 -15.62 16.38 -6.36
N VAL A 204 -16.25 16.96 -5.35
CA VAL A 204 -17.71 16.99 -5.31
C VAL A 204 -18.15 17.90 -6.44
N GLY A 205 -19.02 17.40 -7.32
CA GLY A 205 -19.63 18.18 -8.39
C GLY A 205 -20.43 19.39 -7.87
N GLU A 206 -21.28 19.98 -8.70
CA GLU A 206 -22.14 21.07 -8.24
C GLU A 206 -23.19 20.56 -7.25
N PHE A 207 -23.34 21.24 -6.12
CA PHE A 207 -24.45 21.00 -5.20
C PHE A 207 -25.07 22.32 -4.74
N ASN A 208 -26.37 22.28 -4.47
CA ASN A 208 -27.13 23.44 -3.98
C ASN A 208 -26.89 23.63 -2.49
N VAL A 209 -26.52 24.84 -2.10
CA VAL A 209 -26.43 25.24 -0.70
C VAL A 209 -27.73 25.93 -0.30
N ARG A 210 -28.53 25.29 0.55
CA ARG A 210 -29.77 25.90 1.07
C ARG A 210 -29.47 27.18 1.83
N GLY A 211 -30.36 28.16 1.68
CA GLY A 211 -30.27 29.42 2.42
C GLY A 211 -30.35 29.18 3.93
N HIS A 212 -29.47 29.83 4.69
CA HIS A 212 -29.42 29.70 6.15
C HIS A 212 -28.83 30.95 6.81
N PHE A 213 -29.15 31.14 8.09
CA PHE A 213 -28.49 32.16 8.90
C PHE A 213 -27.11 31.68 9.36
N ARG A 214 -26.12 32.58 9.32
CA ARG A 214 -24.77 32.35 9.82
C ARG A 214 -24.32 33.55 10.64
N TRP A 215 -23.69 33.27 11.77
CA TRP A 215 -22.92 34.27 12.52
C TRP A 215 -21.59 34.56 11.80
N GLN A 216 -21.39 35.81 11.38
CA GLN A 216 -20.20 36.25 10.64
C GLN A 216 -19.47 37.35 11.41
N ARG A 217 -18.16 37.17 11.62
CA ARG A 217 -17.29 38.21 12.18
C ARG A 217 -17.12 39.35 11.17
N CYS A 218 -17.22 40.60 11.61
CA CYS A 218 -17.36 41.74 10.70
C CYS A 218 -16.44 42.95 10.94
N ASP A 219 -15.69 42.99 12.04
CA ASP A 219 -14.71 44.04 12.34
C ASP A 219 -13.26 43.54 12.11
N ARG A 220 -12.34 44.49 11.94
CA ARG A 220 -10.91 44.20 11.68
C ARG A 220 -10.27 43.33 12.77
N ASP A 221 -10.74 43.48 14.01
CA ASP A 221 -10.22 42.74 15.16
C ASP A 221 -11.07 41.52 15.54
N SER A 222 -12.09 41.19 14.73
CA SER A 222 -12.96 40.02 14.92
C SER A 222 -13.69 39.97 16.27
N GLN A 223 -13.87 41.11 16.95
CA GLN A 223 -14.55 41.23 18.25
C GLN A 223 -16.07 41.30 18.12
N SER A 224 -16.57 41.69 16.95
CA SER A 224 -17.99 41.82 16.65
C SER A 224 -18.47 40.73 15.70
N VAL A 225 -19.66 40.20 15.99
CA VAL A 225 -20.32 39.17 15.18
C VAL A 225 -21.70 39.67 14.78
N LYS A 226 -22.06 39.55 13.51
CA LYS A 226 -23.38 39.88 12.98
C LYS A 226 -24.06 38.63 12.46
N LEU A 227 -25.38 38.53 12.66
CA LEU A 227 -26.19 37.51 12.02
C LEU A 227 -26.42 37.92 10.57
N ILE A 228 -26.03 37.08 9.62
CA ILE A 228 -26.27 37.30 8.20
C ILE A 228 -27.06 36.13 7.63
N PHE A 229 -27.93 36.41 6.65
CA PHE A 229 -28.58 35.38 5.87
C PHE A 229 -27.77 35.10 4.61
N ILE A 230 -27.32 33.87 4.45
CA ILE A 230 -26.69 33.41 3.22
C ILE A 230 -27.83 32.92 2.32
N LYS A 231 -28.05 33.62 1.19
CA LYS A 231 -29.02 33.20 0.18
C LYS A 231 -28.61 31.86 -0.44
N GLU A 232 -29.56 31.11 -0.97
CA GLU A 232 -29.27 29.89 -1.69
C GLU A 232 -28.39 30.16 -2.92
N PHE A 233 -27.40 29.31 -3.14
CA PHE A 233 -26.51 29.39 -4.29
C PHE A 233 -25.99 28.01 -4.69
N LYS A 234 -25.65 27.88 -5.97
CA LYS A 234 -24.91 26.71 -6.47
C LYS A 234 -23.44 26.88 -6.13
N LYS A 235 -22.89 25.89 -5.43
CA LYS A 235 -21.45 25.84 -5.16
C LYS A 235 -20.80 24.88 -6.14
N SER A 236 -20.02 25.44 -7.06
CA SER A 236 -19.12 24.68 -7.94
C SER A 236 -17.73 24.59 -7.31
N ARG A 237 -17.05 23.44 -7.45
CA ARG A 237 -15.66 23.22 -7.02
C ARG A 237 -15.44 23.53 -5.53
N TYR A 238 -15.86 22.61 -4.67
CA TYR A 238 -15.58 22.69 -3.24
C TYR A 238 -14.36 21.85 -2.87
N HIS A 239 -13.36 22.50 -2.25
CA HIS A 239 -12.22 21.81 -1.65
C HIS A 239 -12.59 21.40 -0.22
N ARG A 240 -12.68 20.08 0.01
CA ARG A 240 -12.83 19.53 1.36
C ARG A 240 -11.63 18.63 1.63
N SER A 241 -10.81 18.99 2.62
CA SER A 241 -9.89 18.01 3.22
C SER A 241 -10.72 16.86 3.79
N PRO A 242 -10.28 15.60 3.71
CA PRO A 242 -11.01 14.47 4.27
C PRO A 242 -11.32 14.76 5.75
N LYS A 243 -12.60 15.03 6.07
CA LYS A 243 -13.04 15.13 7.45
C LYS A 243 -13.61 13.78 7.83
N LYS A 244 -13.23 13.27 9.00
CA LYS A 244 -13.85 12.13 9.66
C LYS A 244 -15.37 12.35 9.62
N GLU A 245 -16.09 11.54 8.85
CA GLU A 245 -17.55 11.53 8.94
C GLU A 245 -17.85 10.98 10.34
N GLN A 246 -18.17 11.88 11.27
CA GLN A 246 -18.78 11.43 12.51
C GLN A 246 -20.14 10.87 12.11
N ALA A 247 -20.23 9.54 12.10
CA ALA A 247 -21.48 8.83 12.28
C ALA A 247 -22.04 9.24 13.65
N ASN A 248 -22.65 10.43 13.72
CA ASN A 248 -23.51 10.81 14.81
C ASN A 248 -24.80 10.02 14.64
N ASN A 249 -24.75 8.70 14.91
CA ASN A 249 -25.92 8.01 15.40
C ASN A 249 -26.22 8.62 16.77
N ARG A 250 -27.02 9.68 16.77
CA ARG A 250 -27.77 10.09 17.96
C ARG A 250 -28.66 8.90 18.32
N THR A 251 -28.22 8.08 19.26
CA THR A 251 -29.14 7.26 20.02
C THR A 251 -30.07 8.22 20.74
N ASN A 252 -31.31 8.26 20.27
CA ASN A 252 -32.41 8.93 20.95
C ASN A 252 -32.55 8.32 22.34
N GLY A 253 -32.02 8.99 23.36
CA GLY A 253 -32.50 8.84 24.72
C GLY A 253 -33.91 9.43 24.77
N LYS A 254 -34.92 8.56 24.77
CA LYS A 254 -36.30 8.91 25.09
C LYS A 254 -36.43 9.04 26.61
N ALA A 255 -37.17 10.10 26.98
CA ALA A 255 -37.93 10.36 28.20
C ALA A 255 -37.21 10.17 29.56
#